data_AF-A0A7X5VM94-F1
#
_entry.id   AF-A0A7X5VM94-F1
#
_cell.length_a   1.000
_cell.length_b   1.000
_cell.length_c   1.000
_cell.angle_alpha   90.00
_cell.angle_beta   90.00
_cell.angle_gamma   90.00
#
_symmetry.space_group_name_H-M   'P 1'
#
loop_
_entity.id
_entity.type
_entity.pdbx_description
1 polymer ?
#
loop_
_entity_poly.entity_id
_entity_poly.type
_entity_poly.pdbx_seq_one_letter_code
_entity_poly.pdbx_strand_id
1 'polypeptide(L)'
;FVDKQRFTDLVGEDDVQIEVWLPGSLLQIVKAVDPELGDLVGGLELAQALVVETDDAETASRLAESFRATESALLKKDWVRLAKVKDGSEQVSVLILNDAETIRGLTVMVSDSSDFVFANVAGIIDLAAIQRLGEQMDIPGLDRLDTEKP
;
A
#
# COMPACT_ATOMS: atom_id res chain seq x y z
N PHE A 1 7.63 -5.41 -2.51
CA PHE A 1 7.46 -4.78 -1.19
C PHE A 1 8.26 -3.49 -1.18
N VAL A 2 7.67 -2.38 -0.74
CA VAL A 2 8.33 -1.08 -0.63
C VAL A 2 9.22 -1.06 0.62
N ASP A 3 10.48 -0.68 0.45
CA ASP A 3 11.40 -0.52 1.57
C ASP A 3 11.22 0.87 2.20
N LYS A 4 10.62 0.92 3.40
CA LYS A 4 10.36 2.17 4.12
C LYS A 4 11.63 2.94 4.48
N GLN A 5 12.76 2.26 4.76
CA GLN A 5 13.99 2.94 5.20
C GLN A 5 14.48 3.91 4.15
N ARG A 6 14.34 3.52 2.87
CA ARG A 6 14.66 4.39 1.74
C ARG A 6 13.93 5.73 1.75
N PHE A 7 12.72 5.80 2.32
CA PHE A 7 11.94 7.03 2.40
C PHE A 7 12.23 7.80 3.68
N THR A 8 12.31 7.10 4.82
CA THR A 8 12.71 7.71 6.11
C THR A 8 14.10 8.37 6.03
N ASP A 9 15.06 7.75 5.33
CA ASP A 9 16.41 8.30 5.15
C ASP A 9 16.45 9.59 4.31
N LEU A 10 15.42 9.86 3.50
CA LEU A 10 15.37 11.04 2.64
C LEU A 10 14.89 12.29 3.38
N VAL A 11 14.07 12.09 4.42
CA VAL A 11 13.31 13.16 5.10
C VAL A 11 13.73 13.32 6.57
N GLY A 12 14.27 12.27 7.19
CA GLY A 12 14.54 12.24 8.62
C GLY A 12 13.31 11.81 9.42
N GLU A 13 13.48 11.51 10.72
CA GLU A 13 12.37 10.98 11.54
C GLU A 13 11.25 12.00 11.78
N ASP A 14 11.55 13.31 11.75
CA ASP A 14 10.59 14.39 12.06
C ASP A 14 9.51 14.59 10.98
N ASP A 15 9.79 14.20 9.74
CA ASP A 15 8.87 14.33 8.59
C ASP A 15 8.01 13.07 8.38
N VAL A 16 8.19 12.03 9.22
CA VAL A 16 7.34 10.85 9.24
C VAL A 16 6.12 11.12 10.11
N GLN A 17 4.97 11.37 9.48
CA GLN A 17 3.72 11.64 10.20
C GLN A 17 3.11 10.38 10.79
N ILE A 18 3.10 9.29 10.02
CA ILE A 18 2.47 8.03 10.43
C ILE A 18 3.37 6.88 10.03
N GLU A 19 3.74 6.06 11.01
CA GLU A 19 4.36 4.76 10.79
C GLU A 19 3.52 3.67 11.46
N VAL A 20 3.00 2.76 10.65
CA VAL A 20 2.28 1.58 11.11
C VAL A 20 3.09 0.35 10.71
N TRP A 21 3.36 -0.51 11.68
CA TRP A 21 3.99 -1.81 11.46
C TRP A 21 3.27 -2.88 12.27
N LEU A 22 2.49 -3.72 11.57
CA LEU A 22 1.68 -4.78 12.14
C LEU A 22 2.22 -6.13 11.65
N PRO A 23 3.15 -6.75 12.39
CA PRO A 23 3.55 -8.13 12.13
C PRO A 23 2.39 -9.09 12.42
N GLY A 24 2.46 -10.31 11.86
CA GLY A 24 1.42 -11.32 11.96
C GLY A 24 0.89 -11.57 13.38
N SER A 25 1.74 -11.53 14.40
CA SER A 25 1.31 -11.69 15.80
C SER A 25 0.33 -10.61 16.28
N LEU A 26 0.49 -9.35 15.84
CA LEU A 26 -0.43 -8.27 16.15
C LEU A 26 -1.70 -8.35 15.30
N LEU A 27 -1.58 -8.81 14.06
CA LEU A 27 -2.74 -9.05 13.19
C LEU A 27 -3.67 -10.14 13.78
N GLN A 28 -3.12 -11.15 14.48
CA GLN A 28 -3.94 -12.12 15.22
C GLN A 28 -4.71 -11.48 16.39
N ILE A 29 -4.19 -10.41 17.01
CA ILE A 29 -4.91 -9.68 18.05
C ILE A 29 -6.07 -8.91 17.42
N VAL A 30 -5.87 -8.28 16.25
CA VAL A 30 -6.95 -7.61 15.50
C VAL A 30 -8.09 -8.58 15.23
N LYS A 31 -7.77 -9.79 14.75
CA LYS A 31 -8.75 -10.86 14.54
C LYS A 31 -9.54 -11.24 15.80
N ALA A 32 -8.90 -11.20 16.97
CA ALA A 32 -9.55 -11.56 18.24
C ALA A 32 -10.44 -10.45 18.79
N VAL A 33 -10.11 -9.19 18.52
CA VAL A 33 -10.84 -8.01 19.00
C VAL A 33 -11.97 -7.65 18.05
N ASP A 34 -11.76 -7.86 16.76
CA ASP A 34 -12.71 -7.58 15.70
C ASP A 34 -12.82 -8.80 14.77
N PRO A 35 -13.83 -9.66 14.99
CA PRO A 35 -14.07 -10.84 14.16
C PRO A 35 -14.38 -10.50 12.70
N GLU A 36 -14.94 -9.32 12.41
CA GLU A 36 -15.30 -8.88 11.06
C GLU A 36 -14.03 -8.55 10.26
N LEU A 37 -13.05 -7.88 10.88
CA LEU A 37 -11.71 -7.70 10.32
C LEU A 37 -10.88 -8.99 10.33
N GLY A 38 -11.27 -9.98 11.14
CA GLY A 38 -10.57 -11.25 11.33
C GLY A 38 -10.40 -12.09 10.08
N ASP A 39 -11.38 -12.05 9.18
CA ASP A 39 -11.33 -12.76 7.90
C ASP A 39 -10.37 -12.10 6.91
N LEU A 40 -10.24 -10.77 6.98
CA LEU A 40 -9.29 -10.01 6.15
C LEU A 40 -7.85 -10.22 6.61
N VAL A 41 -7.60 -10.11 7.92
CA VAL A 41 -6.24 -10.18 8.47
C VAL A 41 -5.75 -11.61 8.68
N GLY A 42 -6.64 -12.59 8.59
CA GLY A 42 -6.35 -13.99 8.91
C GLY A 42 -5.27 -14.63 8.02
N GLY A 43 -5.16 -14.20 6.76
CA GLY A 43 -4.12 -14.64 5.82
C GLY A 43 -2.88 -13.75 5.80
N LEU A 44 -2.89 -12.62 6.51
CA LEU A 44 -1.83 -11.62 6.44
C LEU A 44 -0.68 -11.96 7.40
N GLU A 45 0.53 -11.81 6.88
CA GLU A 45 1.77 -11.99 7.63
C GLU A 45 2.36 -10.65 8.08
N LEU A 46 2.07 -9.58 7.32
CA LEU A 46 2.55 -8.24 7.59
C LEU A 46 1.62 -7.21 6.96
N ALA A 47 1.32 -6.16 7.71
CA ALA A 47 0.82 -4.90 7.17
C ALA A 47 1.75 -3.75 7.62
N GLN A 48 2.11 -2.88 6.69
CA GLN A 48 2.95 -1.72 6.95
C GLN A 48 2.38 -0.51 6.21
N ALA A 49 2.33 0.63 6.88
CA ALA A 49 2.05 1.91 6.23
C ALA A 49 3.06 2.96 6.68
N LEU A 50 3.48 3.79 5.74
CA LEU A 50 4.33 4.95 5.98
C LEU A 50 3.66 6.15 5.32
N VAL A 51 3.46 7.22 6.09
CA VAL A 51 3.03 8.53 5.60
C VAL A 51 4.14 9.52 5.90
N VAL A 52 4.58 10.20 4.86
CA VAL A 52 5.59 11.25 4.91
C VAL A 52 4.96 12.52 4.36
N GLU A 53 5.16 13.63 5.07
CA GLU A 53 4.69 14.95 4.68
C GLU A 53 5.88 15.90 4.75
N THR A 54 6.07 16.73 3.73
CA THR A 54 7.16 17.71 3.68
C THR A 54 6.73 18.97 2.94
N ASP A 55 7.01 20.12 3.54
CA ASP A 55 6.87 21.43 2.90
C ASP A 55 8.12 21.84 2.10
N ASP A 56 9.24 21.13 2.28
CA ASP A 56 10.49 21.40 1.55
C ASP A 56 10.43 20.85 0.12
N ALA A 57 10.56 21.76 -0.86
CA ALA A 57 10.42 21.44 -2.27
C ALA A 57 11.53 20.52 -2.81
N GLU A 58 12.76 20.64 -2.28
CA GLU A 58 13.87 19.76 -2.68
C GLU A 58 13.62 18.33 -2.21
N THR A 59 13.18 18.18 -0.97
CA THR A 59 12.82 16.91 -0.33
C THR A 59 11.62 16.27 -1.02
N ALA A 60 10.56 17.03 -1.30
CA ALA A 60 9.41 16.56 -2.07
C ALA A 60 9.81 16.04 -3.47
N SER A 61 10.71 16.75 -4.16
CA SER A 61 11.24 16.30 -5.46
C SER A 61 11.98 14.96 -5.35
N ARG A 62 12.84 14.81 -4.34
CA ARG A 62 13.59 13.55 -4.08
C ARG A 62 12.65 12.40 -3.72
N LEU A 63 11.61 12.65 -2.94
CA LEU A 63 10.57 11.66 -2.62
C LEU A 63 9.82 11.20 -3.87
N ALA A 64 9.42 12.14 -4.74
CA ALA A 64 8.76 11.81 -6.00
C ALA A 64 9.66 11.00 -6.96
N GLU A 65 10.97 11.26 -6.97
CA GLU A 65 11.93 10.42 -7.68
C GLU A 65 12.05 9.02 -7.06
N SER A 66 12.16 8.93 -5.72
CA SER A 66 12.22 7.66 -4.99
C SER A 66 10.96 6.82 -5.19
N PHE A 67 9.79 7.45 -5.22
CA PHE A 67 8.50 6.87 -5.54
C PHE A 67 8.55 6.19 -6.92
N ARG A 68 8.93 6.95 -7.96
CA ARG A 68 9.00 6.44 -9.35
C ARG A 68 10.03 5.33 -9.50
N ALA A 69 11.18 5.47 -8.86
CA ALA A 69 12.22 4.45 -8.86
C ALA A 69 11.76 3.16 -8.17
N THR A 70 11.03 3.27 -7.06
CA THR A 70 10.47 2.13 -6.32
C THR A 70 9.40 1.43 -7.13
N GLU A 71 8.46 2.16 -7.72
CA GLU A 71 7.45 1.58 -8.62
C GLU A 71 8.13 0.80 -9.76
N SER A 72 9.13 1.40 -10.42
CA SER A 72 9.87 0.73 -11.50
C SER A 72 10.62 -0.52 -11.02
N ALA A 73 11.20 -0.49 -9.83
CA ALA A 73 11.92 -1.63 -9.26
C ALA A 73 10.98 -2.79 -8.91
N LEU A 74 9.77 -2.51 -8.42
CA LEU A 74 8.75 -3.52 -8.15
C LEU A 74 8.30 -4.21 -9.43
N LEU A 75 7.99 -3.44 -10.48
CA LEU A 75 7.57 -3.99 -11.77
C LEU A 75 8.63 -4.90 -12.42
N LYS A 76 9.91 -4.67 -12.13
CA LYS A 76 11.02 -5.53 -12.58
C LYS A 76 11.18 -6.81 -11.74
N LYS A 77 10.49 -6.91 -10.60
CA LYS A 77 10.53 -8.02 -9.64
C LYS A 77 9.19 -8.76 -9.60
N ASP A 78 8.59 -8.95 -10.77
CA ASP A 78 7.34 -9.69 -10.98
C ASP A 78 6.09 -9.09 -10.31
N TRP A 79 6.17 -7.85 -9.80
CA TRP A 79 4.95 -7.15 -9.41
C TRP A 79 4.18 -6.70 -10.64
N VAL A 80 2.87 -6.87 -10.59
CA VAL A 80 1.94 -6.44 -11.64
C VAL A 80 1.20 -5.21 -11.16
N ARG A 81 1.07 -4.21 -12.04
CA ARG A 81 0.25 -3.03 -11.75
C ARG A 81 -1.22 -3.36 -11.97
N LEU A 82 -2.05 -3.25 -10.92
CA LEU A 82 -3.50 -3.36 -11.01
C LEU A 82 -4.14 -2.04 -11.42
N ALA A 83 -3.73 -0.94 -10.78
CA ALA A 83 -4.29 0.37 -11.03
C ALA A 83 -3.20 1.44 -11.06
N LYS A 84 -3.42 2.44 -11.94
CA LYS A 84 -2.70 3.71 -11.92
C LYS A 84 -3.71 4.83 -12.08
N VAL A 85 -3.74 5.74 -11.13
CA VAL A 85 -4.47 7.00 -11.25
C VAL A 85 -3.44 8.13 -11.23
N LYS A 86 -3.66 9.11 -12.09
CA LYS A 86 -2.85 10.32 -12.11
C LYS A 86 -3.77 11.50 -12.39
N ASP A 87 -3.80 12.45 -11.47
CA ASP A 87 -4.55 13.70 -11.59
C ASP A 87 -3.71 14.86 -11.05
N GLY A 88 -3.34 15.82 -11.90
CA GLY A 88 -2.42 16.89 -11.51
C GLY A 88 -1.08 16.37 -10.95
N SER A 89 -0.79 16.75 -9.69
CA SER A 89 0.36 16.29 -8.90
C SER A 89 0.11 14.95 -8.21
N GLU A 90 -1.15 14.54 -8.06
CA GLU A 90 -1.52 13.29 -7.42
C GLU A 90 -1.25 12.10 -8.35
N GLN A 91 -0.60 11.08 -7.80
CA GLN A 91 -0.40 9.79 -8.43
C GLN A 91 -0.67 8.67 -7.43
N VAL A 92 -1.57 7.78 -7.79
CA VAL A 92 -1.86 6.54 -7.06
C VAL A 92 -1.42 5.35 -7.91
N SER A 93 -0.66 4.45 -7.32
CA SER A 93 -0.23 3.19 -7.93
C SER A 93 -0.57 2.02 -7.02
N VAL A 94 -1.35 1.07 -7.53
CA VAL A 94 -1.67 -0.19 -6.84
C VAL A 94 -0.98 -1.32 -7.57
N LEU A 95 -0.12 -2.05 -6.87
CA LEU A 95 0.63 -3.18 -7.41
C LEU A 95 0.40 -4.43 -6.56
N ILE A 96 0.37 -5.58 -7.22
CA ILE A 96 0.30 -6.89 -6.56
C ILE A 96 1.48 -7.76 -6.93
N LEU A 97 1.80 -8.68 -6.04
CA LEU A 97 2.62 -9.85 -6.32
C LEU A 97 1.72 -11.08 -6.23
N ASN A 98 1.66 -11.86 -7.31
CA ASN A 98 0.82 -13.04 -7.40
C ASN A 98 1.64 -14.30 -7.69
N ASP A 99 1.20 -15.45 -7.17
CA ASP A 99 1.69 -16.78 -7.51
C ASP A 99 0.53 -17.66 -8.01
N ALA A 100 0.57 -18.11 -9.26
CA ALA A 100 -0.44 -18.95 -9.93
C ALA A 100 -1.90 -18.46 -9.83
N GLU A 101 -2.51 -18.52 -8.64
CA GLU A 101 -3.89 -18.16 -8.32
C GLU A 101 -4.05 -17.33 -7.03
N THR A 102 -2.97 -17.04 -6.29
CA THR A 102 -3.02 -16.33 -5.00
C THR A 102 -2.25 -15.02 -5.05
N ILE A 103 -2.75 -13.99 -4.38
CA ILE A 103 -2.00 -12.74 -4.18
C ILE A 103 -1.21 -12.86 -2.88
N ARG A 104 0.10 -12.66 -3.00
CA ARG A 104 1.10 -12.74 -1.92
C ARG A 104 1.51 -11.39 -1.36
N GLY A 105 1.28 -10.34 -2.14
CA GLY A 105 1.60 -8.99 -1.73
C GLY A 105 0.72 -7.98 -2.45
N LEU A 106 0.38 -6.92 -1.73
CA LEU A 106 -0.31 -5.75 -2.23
C LEU A 106 0.50 -4.54 -1.76
N THR A 107 0.73 -3.59 -2.65
CA THR A 107 1.25 -2.29 -2.26
C THR A 107 0.46 -1.19 -2.92
N VAL A 108 0.14 -0.18 -2.12
CA VAL A 108 -0.49 1.06 -2.55
C VAL A 108 0.53 2.16 -2.31
N MET A 109 0.84 2.90 -3.36
CA MET A 109 1.74 4.03 -3.31
C MET A 109 0.95 5.26 -3.77
N VAL A 110 0.88 6.28 -2.91
CA VAL A 110 0.28 7.59 -3.23
C VAL A 110 1.37 8.64 -3.13
N SER A 111 1.44 9.53 -4.11
CA SER A 111 2.26 10.73 -4.05
C SER A 111 1.43 11.93 -4.48
N ASP A 112 1.51 13.01 -3.72
CA ASP A 112 1.07 14.35 -4.11
C ASP A 112 2.24 15.33 -3.92
N SER A 113 1.99 16.63 -4.00
CA SER A 113 2.98 17.69 -3.97
C SER A 113 3.82 17.74 -2.68
N SER A 114 3.22 17.45 -1.53
CA SER A 114 3.87 17.40 -0.21
C SER A 114 3.75 16.04 0.48
N ASP A 115 2.78 15.23 0.06
CA ASP A 115 2.33 14.06 0.83
C ASP A 115 2.66 12.76 0.09
N PHE A 116 3.23 11.81 0.80
CA PHE A 116 3.64 10.52 0.25
C PHE A 116 3.17 9.40 1.17
N VAL A 117 2.38 8.48 0.62
CA VAL A 117 1.85 7.32 1.34
C VAL A 117 2.36 6.04 0.70
N PHE A 118 2.87 5.13 1.52
CA PHE A 118 3.27 3.79 1.13
C PHE A 118 2.62 2.79 2.05
N ALA A 119 1.63 2.06 1.55
CA ALA A 119 1.05 0.92 2.24
C ALA A 119 1.53 -0.37 1.58
N ASN A 120 1.91 -1.33 2.40
CA ASN A 120 2.27 -2.68 1.98
C ASN A 120 1.52 -3.70 2.83
N VAL A 121 1.01 -4.72 2.18
CA VAL A 121 0.45 -5.90 2.80
C VAL A 121 1.14 -7.12 2.20
N ALA A 122 1.53 -8.07 3.04
CA ALA A 122 2.12 -9.34 2.63
C ALA A 122 1.43 -10.50 3.35
N GLY A 123 1.34 -11.63 2.66
CA GLY A 123 0.62 -12.83 3.11
C GLY A 123 -0.35 -13.32 2.05
N ILE A 124 -1.24 -14.23 2.41
CA ILE A 124 -2.33 -14.67 1.54
C ILE A 124 -3.43 -13.60 1.57
N ILE A 125 -3.59 -12.89 0.46
CA ILE A 125 -4.54 -11.81 0.33
C ILE A 125 -5.79 -12.31 -0.39
N ASP A 126 -6.92 -12.31 0.33
CA ASP A 126 -8.24 -12.54 -0.27
C ASP A 126 -8.77 -11.21 -0.84
N LEU A 127 -8.75 -11.08 -2.18
CA LEU A 127 -9.29 -9.91 -2.87
C LEU A 127 -10.78 -9.70 -2.59
N ALA A 128 -11.55 -10.76 -2.43
CA ALA A 128 -12.97 -10.64 -2.13
C ALA A 128 -13.17 -10.04 -0.72
N ALA A 129 -12.29 -10.35 0.23
CA ALA A 129 -12.30 -9.69 1.54
C ALA A 129 -11.94 -8.20 1.45
N ILE A 130 -10.96 -7.84 0.60
CA ILE A 130 -10.60 -6.42 0.37
C ILE A 130 -11.77 -5.65 -0.28
N GLN A 131 -12.45 -6.23 -1.26
CA GLN A 131 -13.60 -5.59 -1.91
C GLN A 131 -14.72 -5.32 -0.91
N ARG A 132 -15.10 -6.32 -0.11
CA ARG A 132 -16.11 -6.15 0.96
C ARG A 132 -15.74 -5.02 1.93
N LEU A 133 -14.46 -4.91 2.29
CA LEU A 133 -13.97 -3.83 3.14
C LEU A 133 -14.05 -2.47 2.43
N GLY A 134 -13.66 -2.41 1.16
CA GLY A 134 -13.71 -1.19 0.35
C GLY A 134 -15.12 -0.61 0.31
N GLU A 135 -16.13 -1.46 0.11
CA GLU A 135 -17.55 -1.08 0.15
C GLU A 135 -18.00 -0.59 1.52
N GLN A 136 -17.51 -1.20 2.61
CA GLN A 136 -17.86 -0.81 3.99
C GLN A 136 -17.18 0.49 4.44
N MET A 137 -15.98 0.76 3.95
CA MET A 137 -15.16 1.92 4.34
C MET A 137 -15.25 3.10 3.37
N ASP A 138 -16.06 3.00 2.31
CA ASP A 138 -16.23 4.03 1.27
C ASP A 138 -14.89 4.49 0.67
N ILE A 139 -14.01 3.53 0.32
CA ILE A 139 -12.68 3.83 -0.23
C ILE A 139 -12.79 4.06 -1.75
N PRO A 140 -12.56 5.28 -2.26
CA PRO A 140 -12.74 5.57 -3.69
C PRO A 140 -11.84 4.73 -4.58
N GLY A 141 -12.41 4.09 -5.61
CA GLY A 141 -11.67 3.41 -6.67
C GLY A 141 -11.43 1.91 -6.48
N LEU A 142 -11.81 1.32 -5.33
CA LEU A 142 -11.84 -0.14 -5.16
C LEU A 142 -13.03 -0.80 -5.90
N ASP A 143 -14.09 -0.03 -6.17
CA ASP A 143 -15.25 -0.45 -6.98
C ASP A 143 -14.87 -0.84 -8.42
N ARG A 144 -13.68 -0.47 -8.87
CA ARG A 144 -13.14 -0.82 -10.20
C ARG A 144 -12.41 -2.15 -10.24
N LEU A 145 -12.23 -2.81 -9.09
CA LEU A 145 -11.73 -4.17 -9.01
C LEU A 145 -12.80 -5.21 -9.36
N ASP A 146 -14.00 -4.78 -9.77
CA ASP A 146 -15.03 -5.60 -10.37
C ASP A 146 -14.46 -6.27 -11.63
N THR A 147 -13.78 -7.40 -11.43
CA THR A 147 -13.30 -8.23 -12.51
C THR A 147 -14.51 -8.63 -13.33
N GLU A 148 -14.49 -8.25 -14.61
CA GLU A 148 -15.37 -8.76 -15.66
C GLU A 148 -15.74 -10.22 -15.36
N LYS A 149 -17.04 -10.47 -15.17
CA LYS A 149 -17.57 -11.83 -15.24
C LYS A 149 -17.15 -12.41 -16.60
N PRO A 150 -16.70 -13.68 -16.67
CA PRO A 150 -16.48 -14.34 -17.95
C PRO A 150 -17.77 -14.43 -18.78
#